data_AF-A0A7R9DML2-F1
#
_entry.id   AF-A0A7R9DML2-F1
#
_cell.length_a   1.000
_cell.length_b   1.000
_cell.length_c   1.000
_cell.angle_alpha   90.00
_cell.angle_beta   90.00
_cell.angle_gamma   90.00
#
_symmetry.space_group_name_H-M   'P 1'
#
loop_
_entity.id
_entity.type
_entity.pdbx_description
1 polymer ?
#
loop_
_entity_poly.entity_id
_entity_poly.type
_entity_poly.pdbx_seq_one_letter_code
_entity_poly.pdbx_strand_id
1 'polypeptide(L)'
;MGFPSISISKETLRTLINVLISFNLIGSIFSSILIHEAIKTKVSVGDYINMISAYDGSLIAGVLAVIAVLATASHGFGAYVNFKLFPNGTKARIQNLLFLNSITTCVLFVAIVCSMLVCVFHSRHMKNNIHNGIVNGMNKYGQDKSAKVQIDALQIRFKCCGSKSFKEWFYITWLSPKFGGLVPTRTSVQSVVDVMVKSVSGVYCSGVGTSQVRLA
;
A
#
# COMPACT_ATOMS: atom_id res chain seq x y z
N MET A 1 -5.35 -0.58 46.45
CA MET A 1 -5.72 0.35 45.36
C MET A 1 -7.19 0.13 45.04
N GLY A 2 -8.08 1.00 45.52
CA GLY A 2 -9.52 0.87 45.29
C GLY A 2 -9.86 1.34 43.88
N PHE A 3 -10.53 0.49 43.09
CA PHE A 3 -11.13 0.95 41.84
C PHE A 3 -12.22 1.99 42.19
N PRO A 4 -12.20 3.19 41.60
CA PRO A 4 -13.23 4.19 41.85
C PRO A 4 -14.60 3.63 41.45
N SER A 5 -15.49 3.45 42.43
CA SER A 5 -16.85 2.99 42.19
C SER A 5 -17.71 4.18 41.75
N ILE A 6 -17.60 4.56 40.47
CA ILE A 6 -18.49 5.56 39.87
C ILE A 6 -19.89 4.94 39.83
N SER A 7 -20.88 5.56 40.48
CA SER A 7 -22.28 5.14 40.40
C SER A 7 -22.89 5.59 39.07
N ILE A 8 -22.59 4.86 37.99
CA ILE A 8 -23.10 5.15 36.65
C ILE A 8 -24.58 4.76 36.59
N SER A 9 -25.44 5.66 36.09
CA SER A 9 -26.85 5.36 35.87
C SER A 9 -27.02 4.30 34.76
N LYS A 10 -28.10 3.51 34.80
CA LYS A 10 -28.38 2.49 33.77
C LYS A 10 -28.53 3.11 32.38
N GLU A 11 -29.02 4.35 32.29
CA GLU A 11 -29.19 5.09 31.04
C GLU A 11 -27.84 5.51 30.47
N THR A 12 -26.98 6.13 31.29
CA THR A 12 -25.62 6.51 30.89
C THR A 12 -24.81 5.29 30.45
N LEU A 13 -24.95 4.17 31.14
CA LEU A 13 -24.31 2.91 30.78
C LEU A 13 -24.75 2.40 29.40
N ARG A 14 -26.06 2.45 29.11
CA ARG A 14 -26.61 2.03 27.81
C ARG A 14 -26.13 2.94 26.69
N THR A 15 -26.11 4.25 26.91
CA THR A 15 -25.57 5.21 25.95
C THR A 15 -24.09 4.94 25.66
N LEU A 16 -23.28 4.70 26.69
CA LEU A 16 -21.86 4.38 26.53
C LEU A 16 -21.64 3.09 25.72
N ILE A 17 -22.40 2.04 26.01
CA ILE A 17 -22.34 0.78 25.24
C ILE A 17 -22.65 1.03 23.76
N ASN A 18 -23.72 1.77 23.47
CA ASN A 18 -24.09 2.08 22.09
C ASN A 18 -23.01 2.88 21.37
N VAL A 19 -22.42 3.88 22.02
CA VAL A 19 -21.29 4.65 21.48
C VAL A 19 -20.10 3.71 21.19
N LEU A 20 -19.73 2.84 22.13
CA LEU A 20 -18.63 1.90 21.93
C LEU A 20 -18.88 0.91 20.79
N ILE A 21 -20.12 0.43 20.62
CA ILE A 21 -20.49 -0.40 19.47
C ILE A 21 -20.29 0.37 18.18
N SER A 22 -20.81 1.60 18.09
CA SER A 22 -20.64 2.44 16.91
C SER A 22 -19.16 2.67 16.58
N PHE A 23 -18.34 3.03 17.56
CA PHE A 23 -16.89 3.22 17.36
C PHE A 23 -16.17 1.95 16.92
N ASN A 24 -16.52 0.78 17.48
CA ASN A 24 -15.93 -0.49 17.06
C ASN A 24 -16.35 -0.88 15.63
N LEU A 25 -17.60 -0.65 15.24
CA LEU A 25 -18.06 -0.87 13.86
C LEU A 25 -17.33 0.05 12.87
N ILE A 26 -17.21 1.34 13.20
CA ILE A 26 -16.46 2.31 12.41
C ILE A 26 -14.99 1.87 12.29
N GLY A 27 -14.35 1.52 13.41
CA GLY A 27 -12.96 1.04 13.43
C GLY A 27 -12.74 -0.17 12.52
N SER A 28 -13.66 -1.14 12.56
CA SER A 28 -13.64 -2.33 11.70
C SER A 28 -13.76 -2.01 10.20
N ILE A 29 -14.59 -1.02 9.84
CA ILE A 29 -14.72 -0.55 8.45
C ILE A 29 -13.41 0.10 7.99
N PHE A 30 -12.86 1.01 8.79
CA PHE A 30 -11.60 1.69 8.46
C PHE A 30 -10.42 0.73 8.34
N SER A 31 -10.30 -0.27 9.23
CA SER A 31 -9.26 -1.29 9.14
C SER A 31 -9.45 -2.18 7.91
N SER A 32 -10.69 -2.50 7.53
CA SER A 32 -10.98 -3.26 6.30
C SER A 32 -10.59 -2.50 5.02
N ILE A 33 -10.83 -1.18 4.97
CA ILE A 33 -10.36 -0.32 3.88
C ILE A 33 -8.82 -0.33 3.82
N LEU A 34 -8.14 -0.27 4.96
CA LEU A 34 -6.68 -0.31 5.02
C LEU A 34 -6.12 -1.65 4.50
N ILE A 35 -6.78 -2.77 4.81
CA ILE A 35 -6.43 -4.09 4.24
C ILE A 35 -6.54 -4.06 2.71
N HIS A 36 -7.65 -3.52 2.18
CA HIS A 36 -7.85 -3.42 0.74
C HIS A 36 -6.73 -2.63 0.05
N GLU A 37 -6.39 -1.45 0.57
CA GLU A 37 -5.33 -0.61 0.01
C GLU A 37 -3.94 -1.25 0.14
N ALA A 38 -3.67 -1.96 1.24
CA ALA A 38 -2.41 -2.67 1.43
C ALA A 38 -2.26 -3.83 0.43
N ILE A 39 -3.31 -4.64 0.23
CA ILE A 39 -3.31 -5.74 -0.75
C ILE A 39 -3.15 -5.18 -2.17
N LYS A 40 -3.92 -4.14 -2.52
CA LYS A 40 -3.85 -3.51 -3.84
C LYS A 40 -2.46 -2.97 -4.15
N THR A 41 -1.83 -2.32 -3.17
CA THR A 41 -0.45 -1.83 -3.30
C THR A 41 0.53 -2.97 -3.54
N LYS A 42 0.41 -4.06 -2.77
CA LYS A 42 1.26 -5.25 -2.92
C LYS A 42 1.11 -5.89 -4.30
N VAL A 43 -0.12 -6.16 -4.74
CA VAL A 43 -0.41 -6.85 -6.02
C VAL A 43 -0.09 -5.96 -7.23
N SER A 44 -0.33 -4.65 -7.13
CA SER A 44 -0.19 -3.77 -8.29
C SER A 44 1.25 -3.32 -8.52
N VAL A 45 2.07 -3.14 -7.47
CA VAL A 45 3.38 -2.46 -7.63
C VAL A 45 4.49 -3.06 -6.73
N GLY A 46 4.14 -3.83 -5.70
CA GLY A 46 5.08 -4.30 -4.67
C GLY A 46 6.25 -5.12 -5.24
N ASP A 47 5.96 -6.14 -6.05
CA ASP A 47 7.00 -7.03 -6.58
C ASP A 47 7.99 -6.31 -7.51
N TYR A 48 7.51 -5.29 -8.24
CA TYR A 48 8.34 -4.52 -9.17
C TYR A 48 9.21 -3.48 -8.47
N ILE A 49 8.69 -2.81 -7.43
CA ILE A 49 9.47 -1.84 -6.64
C ILE A 49 10.64 -2.54 -5.95
N ASN A 50 10.41 -3.75 -5.43
CA ASN A 50 11.43 -4.55 -4.75
C ASN A 50 12.60 -4.95 -5.67
N MET A 51 12.35 -5.05 -6.97
CA MET A 51 13.39 -5.38 -7.95
C MET A 51 14.26 -4.16 -8.30
N ILE A 52 13.66 -2.98 -8.36
CA ILE A 52 14.27 -1.79 -8.97
C ILE A 52 14.84 -0.82 -7.91
N SER A 53 14.31 -0.86 -6.69
CA SER A 53 14.76 -0.01 -5.58
C SER A 53 15.31 -0.85 -4.43
N ALA A 54 16.28 -0.32 -3.67
CA ALA A 54 16.79 -0.95 -2.44
C ALA A 54 15.77 -0.97 -1.29
N TYR A 55 14.51 -0.68 -1.59
CA TYR A 55 13.44 -0.46 -0.65
C TYR A 55 12.38 -1.54 -0.81
N ASP A 56 12.10 -2.31 0.25
CA ASP A 56 11.10 -3.37 0.22
C ASP A 56 9.69 -2.81 0.47
N GLY A 57 9.02 -2.38 -0.61
CA GLY A 57 7.63 -1.92 -0.56
C GLY A 57 6.67 -3.04 -0.17
N SER A 58 7.02 -4.30 -0.44
CA SER A 58 6.20 -5.45 -0.06
C SER A 58 6.18 -5.70 1.44
N LEU A 59 7.30 -5.43 2.13
CA LEU A 59 7.41 -5.57 3.58
C LEU A 59 6.46 -4.61 4.30
N ILE A 60 6.43 -3.34 3.87
CA ILE A 60 5.60 -2.32 4.53
C ILE A 60 4.12 -2.54 4.25
N ALA A 61 3.74 -2.85 3.01
CA ALA A 61 2.37 -3.22 2.70
C ALA A 61 1.94 -4.47 3.48
N GLY A 62 2.83 -5.45 3.64
CA GLY A 62 2.60 -6.66 4.43
C GLY A 62 2.39 -6.37 5.91
N VAL A 63 3.28 -5.60 6.53
CA VAL A 63 3.18 -5.21 7.95
C VAL A 63 1.90 -4.42 8.22
N LEU A 64 1.57 -3.45 7.37
CA LEU A 64 0.33 -2.68 7.50
C LEU A 64 -0.92 -3.57 7.35
N ALA A 65 -0.90 -4.54 6.44
CA ALA A 65 -2.00 -5.49 6.29
C ALA A 65 -2.19 -6.36 7.54
N VAL A 66 -1.10 -6.85 8.14
CA VAL A 66 -1.17 -7.67 9.37
C VAL A 66 -1.75 -6.86 10.53
N ILE A 67 -1.26 -5.62 10.74
CA ILE A 67 -1.80 -4.72 11.76
C ILE A 67 -3.29 -4.49 11.55
N ALA A 68 -3.71 -4.25 10.30
CA ALA A 68 -5.10 -3.99 9.97
C ALA A 68 -6.00 -5.23 10.18
N VAL A 69 -5.53 -6.44 9.87
CA VAL A 69 -6.26 -7.69 10.16
C VAL A 69 -6.47 -7.88 11.65
N LEU A 70 -5.42 -7.68 12.46
CA LEU A 70 -5.52 -7.76 13.92
C LEU A 70 -6.50 -6.72 14.46
N ALA A 71 -6.43 -5.48 13.96
CA ALA A 71 -7.34 -4.41 14.35
C ALA A 71 -8.80 -4.73 13.98
N THR A 72 -9.07 -5.25 12.78
CA THR A 72 -10.42 -5.69 12.37
C THR A 72 -10.95 -6.76 13.30
N ALA A 73 -10.14 -7.77 13.64
CA ALA A 73 -10.53 -8.84 14.55
C ALA A 73 -10.83 -8.32 15.96
N SER A 74 -9.96 -7.45 16.50
CA SER A 74 -10.16 -6.84 17.82
C SER A 74 -11.40 -5.94 17.88
N HIS A 75 -11.65 -5.11 16.87
CA HIS A 75 -12.85 -4.28 16.79
C HIS A 75 -14.12 -5.11 16.63
N GLY A 76 -14.09 -6.16 15.80
CA GLY A 76 -15.21 -7.10 15.66
C GLY A 76 -15.52 -7.83 16.97
N PHE A 77 -14.48 -8.29 17.68
CA PHE A 77 -14.64 -8.91 19.00
C PHE A 77 -15.18 -7.93 20.03
N GLY A 78 -14.67 -6.69 20.05
CA GLY A 78 -15.18 -5.61 20.88
C GLY A 78 -16.68 -5.38 20.65
N ALA A 79 -17.10 -5.18 19.39
CA ALA A 79 -18.50 -5.01 19.04
C ALA A 79 -19.38 -6.21 19.48
N TYR A 80 -18.90 -7.44 19.28
CA TYR A 80 -19.60 -8.66 19.71
C TYR A 80 -19.80 -8.73 21.23
N VAL A 81 -18.75 -8.46 22.01
CA VAL A 81 -18.83 -8.42 23.48
C VAL A 81 -19.82 -7.34 23.93
N ASN A 82 -19.74 -6.15 23.33
CA ASN A 82 -20.65 -5.05 23.68
C ASN A 82 -22.11 -5.39 23.40
N PHE A 83 -22.40 -6.02 22.25
CA PHE A 83 -23.75 -6.33 21.83
C PHE A 83 -24.35 -7.53 22.59
N LYS A 84 -23.57 -8.60 22.80
CA LYS A 84 -24.10 -9.88 23.29
C LYS A 84 -23.84 -10.16 24.77
N LEU A 85 -22.70 -9.73 25.31
CA LEU A 85 -22.32 -10.05 26.70
C LEU A 85 -22.85 -9.02 27.71
N PHE A 86 -22.97 -7.74 27.33
CA PHE A 86 -23.41 -6.70 28.27
C PHE A 86 -24.87 -6.73 28.70
N PRO A 87 -25.85 -7.17 27.89
CA PRO A 87 -27.22 -7.34 28.37
C PRO A 87 -27.36 -8.36 29.52
N ASN A 88 -26.46 -9.35 29.58
CA ASN A 88 -26.59 -10.53 30.44
C ASN A 88 -25.50 -10.63 31.55
N GLY A 89 -24.67 -9.59 31.70
CA GLY A 89 -23.52 -9.61 32.62
C GLY A 89 -23.83 -9.10 34.03
N THR A 90 -22.98 -9.45 35.00
CA THR A 90 -23.00 -8.81 36.33
C THR A 90 -22.44 -7.38 36.26
N LYS A 91 -22.92 -6.46 37.12
CA LYS A 91 -22.48 -5.05 37.12
C LYS A 91 -20.95 -4.89 37.16
N ALA A 92 -20.27 -5.63 38.04
CA ALA A 92 -18.82 -5.59 38.18
C ALA A 92 -18.09 -6.08 36.90
N ARG A 93 -18.58 -7.17 36.29
CA ARG A 93 -18.02 -7.70 35.04
C ARG A 93 -18.22 -6.73 33.88
N ILE A 94 -19.40 -6.11 33.78
CA ILE A 94 -19.73 -5.12 32.75
C ILE A 94 -18.79 -3.91 32.86
N GLN A 95 -18.58 -3.37 34.06
CA GLN A 95 -17.71 -2.20 34.27
C GLN A 95 -16.26 -2.48 33.86
N ASN A 96 -15.69 -3.62 34.29
CA ASN A 96 -14.31 -3.98 33.93
C ASN A 96 -14.13 -4.20 32.43
N LEU A 97 -15.07 -4.92 31.80
CA LEU A 97 -15.03 -5.16 30.36
C LEU A 97 -15.25 -3.89 29.54
N LEU A 98 -16.12 -2.98 30.00
CA LEU A 98 -16.32 -1.68 29.35
C LEU A 98 -15.05 -0.84 29.41
N PHE A 99 -14.39 -0.79 30.56
CA PHE A 99 -13.14 -0.06 30.72
C PHE A 99 -12.04 -0.61 29.81
N LEU A 100 -11.83 -1.93 29.82
CA LEU A 100 -10.84 -2.60 28.96
C LEU A 100 -11.16 -2.42 27.47
N ASN A 101 -12.43 -2.55 27.09
CA ASN A 101 -12.86 -2.36 25.71
C ASN A 101 -12.67 -0.90 25.27
N SER A 102 -12.95 0.07 26.14
CA SER A 102 -12.79 1.50 25.85
C SER A 102 -11.32 1.85 25.57
N ILE A 103 -10.40 1.39 26.43
CA ILE A 103 -8.97 1.60 26.24
C ILE A 103 -8.49 0.93 24.95
N THR A 104 -8.86 -0.35 24.76
CA THR A 104 -8.47 -1.11 23.55
C THR A 104 -8.97 -0.44 22.28
N THR A 105 -10.24 -0.02 22.25
CA THR A 105 -10.84 0.67 21.08
C THR A 105 -10.11 1.98 20.78
N CYS A 106 -9.78 2.77 21.81
CA CYS A 106 -9.08 4.05 21.66
C CYS A 106 -7.66 3.85 21.10
N VAL A 107 -6.90 2.93 21.68
CA VAL A 107 -5.53 2.62 21.24
C VAL A 107 -5.51 2.12 19.80
N LEU A 108 -6.42 1.20 19.45
CA LEU A 108 -6.52 0.69 18.09
C LEU A 108 -6.92 1.76 17.09
N PHE A 109 -7.85 2.65 17.45
CA PHE A 109 -8.24 3.76 16.60
C PHE A 109 -7.05 4.68 16.27
N VAL A 110 -6.27 5.06 17.30
CA VAL A 110 -5.04 5.85 17.11
C VAL A 110 -4.04 5.08 16.24
N ALA A 111 -3.85 3.79 16.47
CA ALA A 111 -2.93 2.95 15.67
C ALA A 111 -3.35 2.88 14.19
N ILE A 112 -4.64 2.76 13.89
CA ILE A 112 -5.16 2.77 12.52
C ILE A 112 -4.90 4.12 11.86
N VAL A 113 -5.19 5.23 12.55
CA VAL A 113 -4.93 6.59 12.03
C VAL A 113 -3.44 6.78 11.73
N CYS A 114 -2.55 6.40 12.65
CA CYS A 114 -1.11 6.43 12.43
C CYS A 114 -0.69 5.57 11.23
N SER A 115 -1.25 4.37 11.09
CA SER A 115 -0.98 3.47 9.97
C SER A 115 -1.42 4.07 8.63
N MET A 116 -2.57 4.74 8.59
CA MET A 116 -3.03 5.46 7.41
C MET A 116 -2.09 6.61 7.04
N LEU A 117 -1.63 7.40 8.03
CA LEU A 117 -0.66 8.47 7.80
C LEU A 117 0.64 7.91 7.21
N VAL A 118 1.19 6.85 7.82
CA VAL A 118 2.38 6.15 7.31
C VAL A 118 2.17 5.71 5.86
N CYS A 119 1.02 5.10 5.54
CA CYS A 119 0.70 4.67 4.18
C CYS A 119 0.67 5.85 3.18
N VAL A 120 0.09 7.00 3.57
CA VAL A 120 0.05 8.21 2.74
C VAL A 120 1.44 8.81 2.53
N PHE A 121 2.23 8.97 3.59
CA PHE A 121 3.60 9.48 3.50
C PHE A 121 4.48 8.56 2.67
N HIS A 122 4.37 7.25 2.91
CA HIS A 122 5.10 6.24 2.19
C HIS A 122 4.75 6.27 0.69
N SER A 123 3.47 6.34 0.35
CA SER A 123 3.01 6.45 -1.04
C SER A 123 3.56 7.69 -1.75
N ARG A 124 3.67 8.83 -1.05
CA ARG A 124 4.27 10.06 -1.61
C ARG A 124 5.78 9.91 -1.83
N HIS A 125 6.49 9.36 -0.84
CA HIS A 125 7.94 9.16 -0.93
C HIS A 125 8.30 8.16 -2.03
N MET A 126 7.53 7.07 -2.17
CA MET A 126 7.71 6.08 -3.22
C MET A 126 7.56 6.67 -4.61
N LYS A 127 6.58 7.55 -4.87
CA LYS A 127 6.42 8.20 -6.18
C LYS A 127 7.69 8.91 -6.65
N ASN A 128 8.41 9.56 -5.75
CA ASN A 128 9.66 10.24 -6.08
C ASN A 128 10.80 9.25 -6.32
N ASN A 129 10.86 8.17 -5.53
CA ASN A 129 11.93 7.17 -5.63
C ASN A 129 11.74 6.21 -6.81
N ILE A 130 10.51 5.93 -7.22
CA ILE A 130 10.19 5.06 -8.37
C ILE A 130 10.86 5.60 -9.62
N HIS A 131 10.81 6.91 -9.85
CA HIS A 131 11.46 7.53 -11.00
C HIS A 131 12.96 7.23 -11.03
N ASN A 132 13.65 7.50 -9.92
CA ASN A 132 15.09 7.32 -9.78
C ASN A 132 15.47 5.84 -9.88
N GLY A 133 14.67 4.95 -9.29
CA GLY A 133 14.84 3.51 -9.39
C GLY A 133 14.79 3.04 -10.85
N ILE A 134 13.74 3.43 -11.59
CA ILE A 134 13.58 3.03 -12.99
C ILE A 134 14.73 3.57 -13.84
N VAL A 135 15.13 4.84 -13.66
CA VAL A 135 16.27 5.42 -14.39
C VAL A 135 17.57 4.66 -14.07
N ASN A 136 17.81 4.31 -12.81
CA ASN A 136 18.98 3.52 -12.42
C ASN A 136 18.97 2.11 -13.03
N GLY A 137 17.81 1.45 -13.08
CA GLY A 137 17.65 0.16 -13.75
C GLY A 137 17.89 0.27 -15.26
N MET A 138 17.36 1.33 -15.89
CA MET A 138 17.61 1.63 -17.31
C MET A 138 19.11 1.87 -17.57
N ASN A 139 19.82 2.61 -16.72
CA ASN A 139 21.27 2.84 -16.85
C ASN A 139 22.10 1.55 -16.84
N LYS A 140 21.62 0.51 -16.13
CA LYS A 140 22.27 -0.81 -16.06
C LYS A 140 21.81 -1.78 -17.15
N TYR A 141 20.80 -1.41 -17.94
CA TYR A 141 20.10 -2.30 -18.88
C TYR A 141 21.02 -3.01 -19.87
N GLY A 142 21.98 -2.29 -20.46
CA GLY A 142 22.93 -2.88 -21.42
C GLY A 142 24.02 -3.74 -20.78
N GLN A 143 24.21 -3.68 -19.47
CA GLN A 143 25.38 -4.25 -18.79
C GLN A 143 25.01 -5.38 -17.83
N ASP A 144 23.81 -5.34 -17.25
CA ASP A 144 23.33 -6.28 -16.25
C ASP A 144 22.07 -7.01 -16.77
N LYS A 145 22.19 -8.34 -16.90
CA LYS A 145 21.09 -9.21 -17.34
C LYS A 145 19.89 -9.15 -16.39
N SER A 146 20.12 -8.98 -15.09
CA SER A 146 19.05 -8.86 -14.10
C SER A 146 18.27 -7.57 -14.32
N ALA A 147 18.97 -6.44 -14.45
CA ALA A 147 18.36 -5.14 -14.73
C ALA A 147 17.57 -5.15 -16.05
N LYS A 148 18.10 -5.81 -17.09
CA LYS A 148 17.37 -6.01 -18.36
C LYS A 148 16.04 -6.73 -18.16
N VAL A 149 16.06 -7.90 -17.51
CA VAL A 149 14.84 -8.71 -17.28
C VAL A 149 13.81 -7.92 -16.45
N GLN A 150 14.26 -7.20 -15.42
CA GLN A 150 13.39 -6.41 -14.55
C GLN A 150 12.72 -5.24 -15.28
N ILE A 151 13.50 -4.47 -16.06
CA ILE A 151 12.97 -3.33 -16.83
C ILE A 151 12.04 -3.81 -17.95
N ASP A 152 12.40 -4.89 -18.66
CA ASP A 152 11.54 -5.49 -19.69
C ASP A 152 10.21 -5.98 -19.08
N ALA A 153 10.26 -6.70 -17.95
CA ALA A 153 9.07 -7.16 -17.25
C ALA A 153 8.17 -6.01 -16.79
N LEU A 154 8.75 -4.94 -16.24
CA LEU A 154 8.03 -3.73 -15.83
C LEU A 154 7.30 -3.09 -17.04
N GLN A 155 8.04 -2.80 -18.11
CA GLN A 155 7.51 -2.09 -19.27
C GLN A 155 6.45 -2.91 -20.02
N ILE A 156 6.63 -4.22 -20.15
CA ILE A 156 5.64 -5.12 -20.76
C ILE A 156 4.38 -5.23 -19.91
N ARG A 157 4.51 -5.36 -18.59
CA ARG A 157 3.38 -5.51 -17.67
C ARG A 157 2.49 -4.28 -17.67
N PHE A 158 3.10 -3.10 -17.53
CA PHE A 158 2.37 -1.85 -17.39
C PHE A 158 2.16 -1.11 -18.71
N LYS A 159 2.61 -1.69 -19.82
CA LYS A 159 2.53 -1.09 -21.16
C LYS A 159 3.03 0.36 -21.12
N CYS A 160 4.22 0.56 -20.54
CA CYS A 160 4.84 1.87 -20.33
C CYS A 160 6.25 1.89 -20.93
N CYS A 161 6.76 3.08 -21.28
CA CYS A 161 8.11 3.21 -21.85
C CYS A 161 8.87 4.38 -21.22
N GLY A 162 10.04 4.08 -20.67
CA GLY A 162 10.84 5.04 -19.93
C GLY A 162 10.25 5.37 -18.55
N SER A 163 11.01 6.09 -17.75
CA SER A 163 10.60 6.47 -16.40
C SER A 163 9.57 7.60 -16.45
N LYS A 164 9.91 8.71 -17.12
CA LYS A 164 9.02 9.85 -17.38
C LYS A 164 8.93 10.19 -18.86
N SER A 165 9.85 9.67 -19.68
CA SER A 165 9.84 9.88 -21.12
C SER A 165 10.57 8.74 -21.82
N PHE A 166 10.05 8.30 -22.96
CA PHE A 166 10.78 7.39 -23.84
C PHE A 166 12.14 7.98 -24.27
N LYS A 167 12.28 9.32 -24.27
CA LYS A 167 13.51 9.99 -24.67
C LYS A 167 14.70 9.66 -23.76
N GLU A 168 14.45 9.20 -22.54
CA GLU A 168 15.49 8.77 -21.60
C GLU A 168 16.35 7.64 -22.20
N TRP A 169 15.77 6.78 -23.04
CA TRP A 169 16.51 5.72 -23.74
C TRP A 169 17.56 6.21 -24.75
N PHE A 170 17.45 7.46 -25.25
CA PHE A 170 18.47 8.00 -26.15
C PHE A 170 19.75 8.42 -25.44
N TYR A 171 19.68 8.64 -24.12
CA TYR A 171 20.82 9.05 -23.30
C TYR A 171 21.47 7.87 -22.57
N ILE A 172 20.93 6.66 -22.73
CA ILE A 172 21.35 5.45 -22.03
C ILE A 172 21.95 4.47 -23.02
N THR A 173 23.11 3.88 -22.66
CA THR A 173 23.76 2.86 -23.47
C THR A 173 23.11 1.49 -23.23
N TRP A 174 22.02 1.21 -23.96
CA TRP A 174 21.25 -0.04 -23.83
C TRP A 174 21.68 -1.15 -24.81
N LEU A 175 22.45 -0.81 -25.85
CA LEU A 175 23.01 -1.76 -26.82
C LEU A 175 24.35 -2.28 -26.32
N SER A 176 24.45 -3.59 -26.13
CA SER A 176 25.66 -4.25 -25.64
C SER A 176 25.99 -5.48 -26.48
N PRO A 177 27.22 -5.57 -27.00
CA PRO A 177 27.69 -6.75 -27.74
C PRO A 177 27.61 -8.05 -26.91
N LYS A 178 27.68 -7.94 -25.57
CA LYS A 178 27.66 -9.08 -24.65
C LYS A 178 26.34 -9.86 -24.64
N PHE A 179 25.24 -9.24 -25.06
CA PHE A 179 23.91 -9.85 -25.11
C PHE A 179 23.40 -10.06 -26.54
N GLY A 180 24.31 -10.17 -27.51
CA GLY A 180 23.97 -10.43 -28.92
C GLY A 180 23.53 -9.19 -29.71
N GLY A 181 23.70 -7.98 -29.16
CA GLY A 181 23.41 -6.75 -29.88
C GLY A 181 24.48 -6.46 -30.94
N LEU A 182 24.11 -6.49 -32.22
CA LEU A 182 24.86 -5.77 -33.25
C LEU A 182 24.88 -4.29 -32.86
N VAL A 183 26.06 -3.65 -32.86
CA VAL A 183 26.14 -2.19 -32.68
C VAL A 183 25.43 -1.55 -33.87
N PRO A 184 24.23 -0.98 -33.73
CA PRO A 184 23.46 -0.51 -34.86
C PRO A 184 23.97 0.87 -35.27
N THR A 185 23.91 1.17 -36.56
CA THR A 185 24.10 2.55 -37.04
C THR A 185 23.02 3.46 -36.46
N ARG A 186 23.33 4.73 -36.21
CA ARG A 186 22.43 5.70 -35.53
C ARG A 186 21.00 5.74 -36.14
N THR A 187 20.87 5.50 -37.44
CA THR A 187 19.60 5.45 -38.18
C THR A 187 18.75 4.21 -37.88
N SER A 188 19.36 3.04 -37.68
CA SER A 188 18.64 1.78 -37.39
C SER A 188 18.11 1.73 -35.95
N VAL A 189 18.81 2.36 -35.02
CA VAL A 189 18.35 2.56 -33.63
C VAL A 189 17.06 3.38 -33.60
N GLN A 190 17.01 4.47 -34.36
CA GLN A 190 15.87 5.39 -34.38
C GLN A 190 14.60 4.69 -34.87
N SER A 191 14.69 3.88 -35.94
CA SER A 191 13.55 3.15 -36.51
C SER A 191 12.94 2.14 -35.53
N VAL A 192 13.78 1.39 -34.80
CA VAL A 192 13.33 0.40 -33.81
C VAL A 192 12.72 1.08 -32.58
N VAL A 193 13.32 2.18 -32.14
CA VAL A 193 12.77 2.99 -31.05
C VAL A 193 11.45 3.63 -31.47
N ASP A 194 11.32 4.14 -32.70
CA ASP A 194 10.08 4.73 -33.20
C ASP A 194 8.93 3.70 -33.28
N VAL A 195 9.24 2.42 -33.58
CA VAL A 195 8.27 1.32 -33.51
C VAL A 195 7.86 1.02 -32.07
N MET A 196 8.82 0.97 -31.12
CA MET A 196 8.51 0.78 -29.70
C MET A 196 7.70 1.95 -29.11
N VAL A 197 8.04 3.18 -29.49
CA VAL A 197 7.40 4.43 -29.04
C VAL A 197 5.99 4.57 -29.61
N LYS A 198 5.77 4.19 -30.89
CA LYS A 198 4.43 4.19 -31.49
C LYS A 198 3.47 3.18 -30.85
N SER A 199 3.99 2.09 -30.27
CA SER A 199 3.17 1.08 -29.59
C SER A 199 2.76 1.45 -28.16
N VAL A 200 3.41 2.44 -27.54
CA VAL A 200 3.18 2.84 -26.15
C VAL A 200 2.80 4.32 -26.09
N SER A 201 1.57 4.63 -26.48
CA SER A 201 1.05 5.99 -26.53
C SER A 201 0.95 6.62 -25.13
N GLY A 202 1.95 7.41 -24.75
CA GLY A 202 1.88 8.39 -23.65
C GLY A 202 1.82 7.84 -22.22
N VAL A 203 2.07 6.54 -22.01
CA VAL A 203 2.09 5.91 -20.67
C VAL A 203 3.54 5.79 -20.17
N TYR A 204 3.85 6.45 -19.06
CA TYR A 204 5.18 6.43 -18.42
C TYR A 204 5.18 5.61 -17.14
N CYS A 205 6.25 4.87 -16.90
CA CYS A 205 6.29 3.89 -15.82
C CYS A 205 6.23 4.54 -14.42
N SER A 206 6.68 5.79 -14.25
CA SER A 206 6.54 6.52 -12.99
C SER A 206 5.11 7.03 -12.72
N GLY A 207 4.22 7.03 -13.72
CA GLY A 207 2.83 7.50 -13.59
C GLY A 207 1.82 6.38 -13.29
N VAL A 208 2.25 5.13 -13.36
CA VAL A 208 1.44 3.94 -13.10
C VAL A 208 1.03 3.93 -11.62
N GLY A 209 -0.25 4.20 -11.35
CA GLY A 209 -0.80 4.37 -10.00
C GLY A 209 -1.51 5.72 -9.75
N THR A 210 -1.46 6.65 -10.70
CA THR A 210 -2.26 7.90 -10.67
C THR A 210 -3.34 7.97 -11.75
N SER A 211 -3.29 7.08 -12.74
CA SER A 211 -4.23 7.08 -13.84
C SER A 211 -5.35 6.07 -13.57
N GLN A 212 -6.48 6.63 -13.11
CA GLN A 212 -7.79 6.27 -13.62
C GLN A 212 -7.70 5.67 -15.03
N VAL A 213 -8.37 4.52 -15.21
CA VAL A 213 -9.32 4.30 -16.30
C VAL A 213 -9.03 5.13 -17.57
N ARG A 214 -8.24 4.58 -18.49
CA ARG A 214 -8.57 4.75 -19.90
C ARG A 214 -9.10 3.41 -20.38
N LEU A 215 -10.41 3.27 -20.27
CA LEU A 215 -11.18 2.42 -21.16
C LEU A 215 -10.85 2.91 -22.58
N ALA A 216 -10.23 2.03 -23.36
CA ALA A 216 -10.52 1.94 -24.78
C ALA A 216 -11.46 0.74 -24.95
#